data_AF-A0A356G5S7-F1
#
_entry.id   AF-A0A356G5S7-F1
#
_cell.length_a   1.000
_cell.length_b   1.000
_cell.length_c   1.000
_cell.angle_alpha   90.00
_cell.angle_beta   90.00
_cell.angle_gamma   90.00
#
_symmetry.space_group_name_H-M   'P 1'
#
loop_
_entity.id
_entity.type
_entity.pdbx_description
1 polymer ?
#
loop_
_entity_poly.entity_id
_entity_poly.type
_entity_poly.pdbx_seq_one_letter_code
_entity_poly.pdbx_strand_id
1 'polypeptide(L)'
;MASPIVPQTLVNWFAECSRLREVRGLELLDTSHAEHLSGLFRNCSSLAALRMPGVNPERAGKIRMGAMFEGADSLGDTPQHLVELVRSGTGVSIGNL
;
A
#
# COMPACT_ATOMS: atom_id res chain seq x y z
N MET A 1 2.25 -18.09 18.68
CA MET A 1 1.46 -17.16 17.84
C MET A 1 2.41 -16.04 17.46
N ALA A 2 2.58 -15.72 16.18
CA ALA A 2 3.41 -14.59 15.79
C ALA A 2 2.69 -13.30 16.19
N SER A 3 3.39 -12.39 16.87
CA SER A 3 2.85 -11.07 17.16
C SER A 3 2.71 -10.30 15.85
N PRO A 4 1.54 -9.66 15.59
CA PRO A 4 1.40 -8.80 14.42
C PRO A 4 2.42 -7.67 14.48
N ILE A 5 2.97 -7.31 13.31
CA ILE A 5 3.85 -6.15 13.19
C ILE A 5 2.95 -4.93 13.13
N VAL A 6 3.11 -3.99 14.08
CA VAL A 6 2.25 -2.81 14.24
C VAL A 6 3.04 -1.53 13.92
N PRO A 7 3.29 -1.22 12.63
CA PRO A 7 4.08 -0.06 12.26
C PRO A 7 3.28 1.24 12.47
N GLN A 8 3.88 2.23 13.13
CA GLN A 8 3.34 3.61 13.14
C GLN A 8 3.56 4.33 11.80
N THR A 9 4.62 3.95 11.08
CA THR A 9 5.01 4.54 9.79
C THR A 9 5.45 3.46 8.82
N LEU A 10 5.02 3.63 7.58
CA LEU A 10 5.37 2.81 6.41
C LEU A 10 5.99 3.71 5.32
N VAL A 11 6.48 4.90 5.68
CA VAL A 11 7.01 5.87 4.72
C VAL A 11 8.15 5.24 3.92
N ASN A 12 8.02 5.28 2.59
CA ASN A 12 9.04 4.89 1.62
C ASN A 12 9.62 3.46 1.75
N TRP A 13 8.97 2.50 2.43
CA TRP A 13 9.58 1.17 2.63
C TRP A 13 10.04 0.50 1.34
N PHE A 14 9.27 0.67 0.24
CA PHE A 14 9.61 0.12 -1.06
C PHE A 14 9.88 1.20 -2.12
N ALA A 15 10.09 2.45 -1.71
CA ALA A 15 10.33 3.53 -2.67
C ALA A 15 11.55 3.23 -3.57
N GLU A 16 11.46 3.65 -4.83
CA GLU A 16 12.49 3.49 -5.86
C GLU A 16 12.83 2.04 -6.24
N CYS A 17 12.06 1.06 -5.74
CA CYS A 17 12.22 -0.34 -6.11
C CYS A 17 11.62 -0.62 -7.51
N SER A 18 12.22 -0.03 -8.55
CA SER A 18 11.74 -0.05 -9.94
C SER A 18 11.58 -1.44 -10.55
N ARG A 19 12.24 -2.45 -9.98
CA ARG A 19 12.16 -3.87 -10.41
C ARG A 19 11.19 -4.71 -9.57
N LEU A 20 10.61 -4.16 -8.50
CA LEU A 20 9.66 -4.86 -7.64
C LEU A 20 8.37 -5.10 -8.41
N ARG A 21 7.97 -6.37 -8.54
CA ARG A 21 6.77 -6.77 -9.29
C ARG A 21 5.56 -7.07 -8.41
N GLU A 22 5.84 -7.55 -7.21
CA GLU A 22 4.83 -8.01 -6.25
C GLU A 22 5.38 -7.86 -4.83
N VAL A 23 4.50 -7.55 -3.87
CA VAL A 23 4.77 -7.67 -2.45
C VAL A 23 3.75 -8.60 -1.80
N ARG A 24 4.24 -9.58 -1.04
CA ARG A 24 3.42 -10.57 -0.31
C ARG A 24 3.63 -10.41 1.19
N GLY A 25 2.64 -10.78 2.00
CA GLY A 25 2.74 -10.77 3.47
C GLY A 25 2.42 -9.43 4.12
N LEU A 26 2.01 -8.40 3.37
CA LEU A 26 1.60 -7.12 3.96
C LEU A 26 0.29 -7.27 4.74
N GLU A 27 -0.56 -8.23 4.40
CA GLU A 27 -1.77 -8.60 5.15
C GLU A 27 -1.51 -9.00 6.61
N LEU A 28 -0.25 -9.29 6.97
CA LEU A 28 0.18 -9.56 8.34
C LEU A 28 0.48 -8.29 9.15
N LEU A 29 0.48 -7.11 8.51
CA LEU A 29 0.67 -5.84 9.18
C LEU A 29 -0.64 -5.40 9.84
N ASP A 30 -0.51 -4.88 11.05
CA ASP A 30 -1.59 -4.18 11.73
C ASP A 30 -1.45 -2.67 11.52
N THR A 31 -2.25 -2.13 10.61
CA THR A 31 -2.30 -0.69 10.30
C THR A 31 -3.24 0.09 11.22
N SER A 32 -3.80 -0.53 12.27
CA SER A 32 -4.70 0.13 13.22
C SER A 32 -4.07 1.36 13.89
N HIS A 33 -2.75 1.41 13.99
CA HIS A 33 -1.96 2.52 14.55
C HIS A 33 -1.16 3.31 13.50
N ALA A 34 -1.19 2.93 12.22
CA ALA A 34 -0.42 3.62 11.19
C ALA A 34 -0.88 5.08 11.03
N GLU A 35 0.07 6.00 10.85
CA GLU A 35 -0.18 7.43 10.64
C GLU A 35 0.35 7.93 9.30
N HIS A 36 1.39 7.28 8.79
CA HIS A 36 2.10 7.70 7.58
C HIS A 36 2.33 6.52 6.64
N LEU A 37 1.74 6.57 5.45
CA LEU A 37 1.91 5.65 4.33
C LEU A 37 2.51 6.34 3.09
N SER A 38 2.96 7.59 3.24
CA SER A 38 3.46 8.40 2.13
C SER A 38 4.61 7.73 1.40
N GLY A 39 4.56 7.75 0.07
CA GLY A 39 5.61 7.23 -0.80
C GLY A 39 5.90 5.73 -0.67
N LEU A 40 5.05 4.92 -0.02
CA LEU A 40 5.30 3.51 0.27
C LEU A 40 5.76 2.71 -0.97
N PHE A 41 5.17 2.96 -2.14
CA PHE A 41 5.52 2.33 -3.42
C PHE A 41 5.92 3.37 -4.49
N ARG A 42 6.48 4.52 -4.07
CA ARG A 42 6.91 5.56 -5.00
C ARG A 42 7.95 5.01 -5.97
N ASN A 43 7.82 5.32 -7.26
CA ASN A 43 8.71 4.90 -8.34
C ASN A 43 8.91 3.38 -8.45
N CYS A 44 7.94 2.59 -7.98
CA CYS A 44 7.89 1.14 -8.22
C CYS A 44 7.28 0.83 -9.59
N SER A 45 7.94 1.24 -10.67
CA SER A 45 7.38 1.21 -12.02
C SER A 45 7.01 -0.18 -12.54
N SER A 46 7.60 -1.26 -12.00
CA SER A 46 7.26 -2.65 -12.36
C SER A 46 6.22 -3.31 -11.44
N LEU A 47 5.72 -2.63 -10.40
CA LEU A 47 4.78 -3.21 -9.45
C LEU A 47 3.45 -3.42 -10.14
N ALA A 48 3.01 -4.67 -10.25
CA ALA A 48 1.79 -5.05 -10.97
C ALA A 48 0.75 -5.74 -10.06
N ALA A 49 1.16 -6.15 -8.86
CA ALA A 49 0.27 -6.80 -7.89
C ALA A 49 0.58 -6.33 -6.47
N LEU A 50 -0.48 -5.99 -5.72
CA LEU A 50 -0.36 -5.53 -4.34
C LEU A 50 -1.57 -5.97 -3.51
N ARG A 51 -1.30 -6.69 -2.42
CA ARG A 51 -2.30 -6.92 -1.37
C ARG A 51 -1.85 -6.19 -0.11
N MET A 52 -2.75 -5.44 0.52
CA MET A 52 -2.48 -4.73 1.76
C MET A 52 -3.64 -4.93 2.74
N PRO A 53 -3.38 -4.83 4.05
CA PRO A 53 -4.43 -4.81 5.04
C PRO A 53 -5.17 -3.47 4.92
N GLY A 54 -6.48 -3.50 5.17
CA GLY A 54 -7.25 -2.26 5.23
C GLY A 54 -6.76 -1.37 6.33
N VAL A 55 -6.80 -0.07 6.09
CA VAL A 55 -6.69 0.89 7.17
C VAL A 55 -8.00 0.96 7.94
N ASN A 56 -7.93 1.24 9.24
CA ASN A 56 -9.14 1.47 10.02
C ASN A 56 -9.94 2.64 9.41
N PRO A 57 -11.22 2.44 9.00
CA PRO A 57 -12.05 3.47 8.38
C PRO A 57 -12.18 4.75 9.22
N GLU A 58 -12.24 4.61 10.56
CA GLU A 58 -12.33 5.74 11.49
C GLU A 58 -11.04 6.58 11.55
N ARG A 59 -9.91 5.98 11.14
CA ARG A 59 -8.60 6.64 11.07
C ARG A 59 -8.19 6.99 9.64
N ALA A 60 -8.88 6.48 8.61
CA ALA A 60 -8.53 6.65 7.21
C ALA A 60 -8.35 8.11 6.78
N GLY A 61 -9.11 9.05 7.37
CA GLY A 61 -8.98 10.49 7.11
C GLY A 61 -7.77 11.15 7.79
N LYS A 62 -7.13 10.48 8.75
CA LYS A 62 -5.98 10.99 9.53
C LYS A 62 -4.64 10.47 8.99
N ILE A 63 -4.66 9.44 8.14
CA ILE A 63 -3.47 8.82 7.60
C ILE A 63 -2.94 9.64 6.42
N ARG A 64 -1.65 9.99 6.46
CA ARG A 64 -0.97 10.64 5.34
C ARG A 64 -0.59 9.60 4.28
N MET A 65 -1.16 9.70 3.08
CA MET A 65 -0.94 8.78 1.96
C MET A 65 -0.36 9.48 0.71
N GLY A 66 0.35 10.60 0.90
CA GLY A 66 0.87 11.41 -0.20
C GLY A 66 1.87 10.65 -1.07
N ALA A 67 1.77 10.80 -2.40
CA ALA A 67 2.68 10.18 -3.37
C ALA A 67 2.85 8.65 -3.23
N MET A 68 1.91 7.95 -2.58
CA MET A 68 2.04 6.53 -2.23
C MET A 68 2.33 5.63 -3.44
N PHE A 69 1.71 5.94 -4.58
CA PHE A 69 1.81 5.21 -5.85
C PHE A 69 2.34 6.11 -6.99
N GLU A 70 2.97 7.25 -6.67
CA GLU A 70 3.60 8.11 -7.69
C GLU A 70 4.66 7.29 -8.44
N GLY A 71 4.55 7.17 -9.77
CA GLY A 71 5.48 6.37 -10.58
C GLY A 71 5.31 4.85 -10.46
N ALA A 72 4.21 4.34 -9.90
CA ALA A 72 3.85 2.93 -9.88
C ALA A 72 3.06 2.54 -11.15
N ASP A 73 3.67 2.76 -12.31
CA ASP A 73 2.98 2.80 -13.61
C ASP A 73 2.36 1.46 -14.03
N SER A 74 2.93 0.34 -13.55
CA SER A 74 2.44 -1.02 -13.87
C SER A 74 1.28 -1.49 -13.01
N LEU A 75 0.85 -0.74 -11.98
CA LEU A 75 -0.30 -1.18 -11.18
C LEU A 75 -1.52 -1.23 -12.09
N GLY A 76 -1.75 -0.23 -12.95
CA GLY A 76 -2.84 -0.28 -13.95
C GLY A 76 -4.19 0.20 -13.42
N ASP A 77 -4.19 0.98 -12.34
CA ASP A 77 -5.39 1.57 -11.75
C ASP A 77 -5.17 3.06 -11.45
N THR A 78 -6.26 3.80 -11.34
CA THR A 78 -6.19 5.24 -11.08
C THR A 78 -5.69 5.51 -9.65
N PRO A 79 -4.90 6.58 -9.41
CA PRO A 79 -4.46 6.94 -8.07
C PRO A 79 -5.60 7.03 -7.04
N GLN A 80 -6.78 7.48 -7.46
CA GLN A 80 -7.97 7.59 -6.61
C GLN A 80 -8.48 6.22 -6.17
N HIS A 81 -8.59 5.27 -7.09
CA HIS A 81 -9.11 3.93 -6.80
C HIS A 81 -8.12 3.13 -5.96
N LEU A 82 -6.82 3.29 -6.20
CA LEU A 82 -5.76 2.72 -5.35
C LEU A 82 -5.86 3.21 -3.90
N VAL A 83 -6.10 4.51 -3.69
CA VAL A 83 -6.31 5.07 -2.34
C VAL A 83 -7.56 4.49 -1.68
N GLU A 84 -8.64 4.25 -2.43
CA GLU A 84 -9.87 3.64 -1.90
C GLU A 84 -9.70 2.15 -1.55
N LEU A 85 -8.86 1.43 -2.30
CA LEU A 85 -8.48 0.04 -2.00
C LEU A 85 -7.68 -0.05 -0.69
N VAL A 86 -6.68 0.83 -0.50
CA VAL A 86 -5.97 0.95 0.79
C VAL A 86 -6.94 1.25 1.93
N ARG A 87 -7.98 2.06 1.67
CA ARG A 87 -8.99 2.43 2.66
C ARG A 87 -9.94 1.29 3.04
N SER A 88 -10.37 0.50 2.06
CA SER A 88 -11.35 -0.58 2.24
C SER A 88 -10.75 -1.89 2.73
N GLY A 89 -9.43 -2.08 2.61
CA GLY A 89 -8.77 -3.34 2.99
C GLY A 89 -9.05 -4.50 2.07
N THR A 90 -9.45 -4.19 0.86
CA THR A 90 -9.58 -5.16 -0.21
C THR A 90 -8.27 -5.16 -1.01
N GLY A 91 -7.73 -6.35 -1.26
CA GLY A 91 -6.48 -6.48 -2.01
C GLY A 91 -6.67 -6.06 -3.47
N VAL A 92 -5.68 -5.33 -4.01
CA VAL A 92 -5.65 -4.96 -5.42
C VAL A 92 -4.99 -6.12 -6.20
N SER A 93 -5.79 -7.06 -6.69
CA SER A 93 -5.35 -7.89 -7.80
C SER A 93 -5.67 -7.15 -9.09
N ILE A 94 -4.70 -6.41 -9.63
CA ILE A 94 -4.70 -6.03 -11.06
C ILE A 94 -4.10 -7.22 -11.80
N GLY A 95 -4.80 -8.34 -11.63
CA GLY A 95 -4.46 -9.62 -12.19
C GLY A 95 -5.60 -10.06 -13.08
N ASN A 96 -5.69 -9.45 -14.25
CA ASN A 96 -6.14 -10.05 -15.49
C ASN A 96 -5.16 -9.50 -16.56
N LEU A 97 -4.55 -10.23 -17.51
CA LEU A 97 -4.94 -11.48 -18.17
C LEU A 97 -6.45 -11.70 -18.24
#